data_AF-A0A2V6SIL0-F1
#
_entry.id   AF-A0A2V6SIL0-F1
#
_cell.length_a   1.000
_cell.length_b   1.000
_cell.length_c   1.000
_cell.angle_alpha   90.00
_cell.angle_beta   90.00
_cell.angle_gamma   90.00
#
_symmetry.space_group_name_H-M   'P 1'
#
loop_
_entity.id
_entity.type
_entity.pdbx_description
1 polymer ?
#
loop_
_entity_poly.entity_id
_entity_poly.type
_entity_poly.pdbx_seq_one_letter_code
_entity_poly.pdbx_strand_id
1 'polypeptide(L)'
;MVSAAARRARWASIRDRWRPVTVAALIALGGLGPTAPRPVTACERGGAVGGSTLVQLTEVNVQRQDEGLTVVLRTGRTPRYAAMVLDGPPRIVIDLEAARYAWCGPLTTNHDPIRQVRGSQWKPGTARVVVELSRPVGYSIEERPDGLVLRLASPAESPRAEIAVVQPPSLAPAEHPSVPPTPESADAGQGTESAQAASSTAAEGGSAGVLALRDSALSKRARTDVKMKGHVELGYRAFLIDRGRGLTDDNVDLTGEADLTYDLSRVLRLRVHPRVAIDPLEQARNRYEPYDAYLEYTPDSWSFLVGQLIESWSAVEMFSPADLLNRRDLERNFYDPEKLGEVMARIRFASPDGGWFRQPTFSLYVLPVFRRTPLPTNHDRFRFDITGDNVGDLSKKSVEPAFDVGFGARSTATLGSADLALFYYGGPSRLPSFAMDPTSLAPRLTPVYYRADSVGGSAQWALGPWVLKGETVYTFTSAAELPRRFKLAVPKSYFQYVVGVDRTFTDVLGKNEVTVSLEYSGEDNPRVTSLTGLRPFKSDLFIGARWQFHDQRRTEVRVFLAADVLKDEQLWLTEFNTTLYGNLKLVLEGQFVNRGESKPPDRLSVFGIFPNNTNIRVAVRYEF
;
A
#
# COMPACT_ATOMS: atom_id res chain seq x y z
N MET A 1 32.90 -26.24 20.53
CA MET A 1 33.76 -25.06 20.31
C MET A 1 34.39 -25.16 18.92
N VAL A 2 33.78 -24.52 17.91
CA VAL A 2 34.34 -24.39 16.56
C VAL A 2 34.87 -22.97 16.45
N SER A 3 36.17 -22.84 16.17
CA SER A 3 36.96 -21.66 16.51
C SER A 3 36.65 -20.42 15.67
N ALA A 4 36.86 -19.25 16.28
CA ALA A 4 36.71 -17.92 15.68
C ALA A 4 37.53 -17.69 14.39
N ALA A 5 38.44 -18.62 14.04
CA ALA A 5 39.22 -18.59 12.80
C ALA A 5 38.35 -18.87 11.55
N ALA A 6 37.33 -19.72 11.65
CA ALA A 6 36.40 -20.00 10.54
C ALA A 6 35.45 -18.82 10.25
N ARG A 7 35.21 -17.95 11.24
CA ARG A 7 34.47 -16.70 11.05
C ARG A 7 35.34 -15.63 10.37
N ARG A 8 36.61 -15.46 10.74
CA ARG A 8 37.49 -14.45 10.11
C ARG A 8 37.79 -14.72 8.63
N ALA A 9 37.89 -16.00 8.22
CA ALA A 9 38.08 -16.35 6.81
C ALA A 9 36.85 -16.05 5.93
N ARG A 10 35.63 -15.97 6.51
CA ARG A 10 34.40 -15.57 5.79
C ARG A 10 34.24 -14.07 5.60
N TRP A 11 34.88 -13.23 6.44
CA TRP A 11 34.87 -11.78 6.28
C TRP A 11 35.91 -11.28 5.27
N ALA A 12 37.01 -12.02 5.06
CA ALA A 12 38.02 -11.67 4.05
C ALA A 12 37.49 -11.82 2.61
N SER A 13 36.58 -12.77 2.35
CA SER A 13 35.99 -12.95 1.00
C SER A 13 34.94 -11.89 0.63
N ILE A 14 34.60 -10.97 1.55
CA ILE A 14 33.74 -9.81 1.28
C ILE A 14 34.57 -8.69 0.64
N ARG A 15 35.87 -8.59 0.91
CA ARG A 15 36.70 -7.48 0.40
C ARG A 15 37.14 -7.66 -1.06
N ASP A 16 37.31 -8.91 -1.51
CA ASP A 16 37.78 -9.24 -2.87
C ASP A 16 36.65 -9.40 -3.93
N ARG A 17 35.38 -9.19 -3.56
CA ARG A 17 34.24 -9.28 -4.51
C ARG A 17 33.58 -7.94 -4.87
N TRP A 18 34.08 -6.83 -4.33
CA TRP A 18 33.69 -5.48 -4.71
C TRP A 18 34.62 -4.96 -5.80
N ARG A 19 34.42 -5.41 -7.05
CA ARG A 19 34.83 -4.60 -8.21
C ARG A 19 33.70 -3.62 -8.50
N PRO A 20 33.96 -2.32 -8.71
CA PRO A 20 32.90 -1.39 -9.09
C PRO A 20 32.36 -1.77 -10.47
N VAL A 21 31.07 -2.09 -10.54
CA VAL A 21 30.34 -2.12 -11.81
C VAL A 21 30.08 -0.67 -12.17
N THR A 22 30.92 -0.11 -13.05
CA THR A 22 30.69 1.19 -13.66
C THR A 22 29.53 1.06 -14.64
N VAL A 23 28.31 1.42 -14.22
CA VAL A 23 27.16 1.50 -15.13
C VAL A 23 27.20 2.87 -15.83
N ALA A 24 27.71 2.88 -17.06
CA ALA A 24 27.51 3.98 -17.99
C ALA A 24 26.18 3.78 -18.71
N ALA A 25 25.14 4.52 -18.33
CA ALA A 25 23.91 4.66 -19.10
C ALA A 25 23.90 6.08 -19.69
N LEU A 26 24.30 6.19 -20.97
CA LEU A 26 24.22 7.41 -21.75
C LEU A 26 23.89 7.04 -23.21
N ILE A 27 23.06 7.90 -23.80
CA ILE A 27 22.63 7.99 -25.22
C ILE A 27 21.32 7.26 -25.55
N ALA A 28 20.21 8.00 -25.50
CA ALA A 28 19.45 8.38 -26.70
C ALA A 28 18.31 9.36 -26.33
N LEU A 29 18.58 10.66 -26.34
CA LEU A 29 17.57 11.72 -26.49
C LEU A 29 18.30 12.99 -26.95
N GLY A 30 18.67 12.98 -28.23
CA GLY A 30 19.21 14.13 -28.92
C GLY A 30 18.17 14.67 -29.90
N GLY A 31 17.76 15.92 -29.70
CA GLY A 31 17.18 16.75 -30.73
C GLY A 31 15.74 17.18 -30.49
N LEU A 32 15.54 18.20 -29.67
CA LEU A 32 14.56 19.28 -29.89
C LEU A 32 14.99 20.45 -28.98
N GLY A 33 15.38 21.58 -29.59
CA GLY A 33 15.85 22.77 -28.89
C GLY A 33 14.75 23.51 -28.11
N PRO A 34 15.12 24.45 -27.22
CA PRO A 34 14.17 25.10 -26.35
C PRO A 34 13.39 26.20 -27.10
N THR A 35 12.08 26.02 -27.27
CA THR A 35 11.17 27.15 -27.51
C THR A 35 10.69 27.67 -26.16
N ALA A 36 11.04 28.92 -25.86
CA ALA A 36 10.56 29.63 -24.67
C ALA A 36 9.01 29.62 -24.61
N PRO A 37 8.40 29.38 -23.44
CA PRO A 37 6.96 29.50 -23.29
C PRO A 37 6.54 30.97 -23.44
N ARG A 38 5.54 31.21 -24.29
CA ARG A 38 4.86 32.51 -24.40
C ARG A 38 4.14 32.83 -23.08
N PRO A 39 4.08 34.10 -22.66
CA PRO A 39 3.35 34.50 -21.47
C PRO A 39 1.85 34.23 -21.65
N VAL A 40 1.25 33.60 -20.63
CA VAL A 40 -0.20 33.39 -20.54
C VAL A 40 -0.86 34.73 -20.22
N THR A 41 -1.90 35.03 -20.98
CA THR A 41 -2.70 36.26 -20.97
C THR A 41 -3.27 36.56 -19.58
N ALA A 42 -3.30 37.86 -19.24
CA ALA A 42 -3.68 38.42 -17.95
C ALA A 42 -5.12 38.08 -17.50
N CYS A 43 -5.28 37.88 -16.19
CA CYS A 43 -6.56 37.84 -15.48
C CYS A 43 -7.20 39.26 -15.54
N GLU A 44 -8.25 39.46 -16.33
CA GLU A 44 -9.02 40.72 -16.27
C GLU A 44 -9.78 40.81 -14.94
N ARG A 45 -9.60 41.92 -14.21
CA ARG A 45 -10.46 42.28 -13.06
C ARG A 45 -11.84 42.67 -13.59
N GLY A 46 -12.75 41.71 -13.68
CA GLY A 46 -14.16 41.97 -13.95
C GLY A 46 -14.84 42.62 -12.75
N GLY A 47 -15.38 43.83 -12.95
CA GLY A 47 -16.18 44.55 -11.97
C GLY A 47 -17.45 43.80 -11.55
N ALA A 48 -17.94 44.13 -10.36
CA ALA A 48 -19.12 43.51 -9.75
C ALA A 48 -20.36 43.65 -10.65
N VAL A 49 -20.87 42.52 -11.14
CA VAL A 49 -22.21 42.41 -11.74
C VAL A 49 -23.13 41.78 -10.70
N GLY A 50 -24.13 42.55 -10.26
CA GLY A 50 -25.17 42.11 -9.34
C GLY A 50 -25.98 40.95 -9.91
N GLY A 51 -26.26 39.95 -9.06
CA GLY A 51 -27.16 38.83 -9.38
C GLY A 51 -26.68 37.44 -8.95
N SER A 52 -25.46 37.29 -8.43
CA SER A 52 -24.98 36.00 -7.90
C SER A 52 -25.34 35.85 -6.42
N THR A 53 -26.18 34.87 -6.09
CA THR A 53 -26.39 34.41 -4.70
C THR A 53 -25.19 33.68 -4.12
N LEU A 54 -24.08 33.53 -4.87
CA LEU A 54 -22.83 32.93 -4.42
C LEU A 54 -21.84 33.98 -3.90
N VAL A 55 -21.18 33.68 -2.78
CA VAL A 55 -20.05 34.42 -2.23
C VAL A 55 -18.89 34.39 -3.24
N GLN A 56 -18.18 35.49 -3.47
CA GLN A 56 -16.97 35.47 -4.32
C GLN A 56 -15.73 35.47 -3.45
N LEU A 57 -14.80 34.53 -3.67
CA LEU A 57 -13.44 34.59 -3.11
C LEU A 57 -12.57 35.41 -4.06
N THR A 58 -12.19 36.62 -3.66
CA THR A 58 -11.54 37.60 -4.55
C THR A 58 -10.04 37.75 -4.30
N GLU A 59 -9.59 37.52 -3.07
CA GLU A 59 -8.19 37.69 -2.69
C GLU A 59 -7.78 36.69 -1.60
N VAL A 60 -6.55 36.20 -1.69
CA VAL A 60 -5.91 35.43 -0.63
C VAL A 60 -4.53 36.02 -0.38
N ASN A 61 -4.23 36.34 0.88
CA ASN A 61 -2.98 36.96 1.28
C ASN A 61 -2.37 36.27 2.51
N VAL A 62 -1.05 36.23 2.61
CA VAL A 62 -0.30 35.67 3.74
C VAL A 62 0.41 36.82 4.45
N GLN A 63 0.08 37.02 5.72
CA GLN A 63 0.68 38.08 6.55
C GLN A 63 1.38 37.47 7.76
N ARG A 64 2.60 37.96 8.04
CA ARG A 64 3.29 37.69 9.30
C ARG A 64 2.78 38.68 10.34
N GLN A 65 2.28 38.18 11.47
CA GLN A 65 1.94 38.97 12.64
C GLN A 65 2.85 38.56 13.81
N ASP A 66 2.90 39.36 14.87
CA ASP A 66 3.81 39.13 16.01
C ASP A 66 3.55 37.78 16.73
N GLU A 67 2.34 37.23 16.62
CA GLU A 67 1.91 35.96 17.23
C GLU A 67 1.96 34.76 16.27
N GLY A 68 2.26 34.94 14.97
CA GLY A 68 2.34 33.83 14.00
C GLY A 68 2.05 34.22 12.55
N LEU A 69 1.76 33.21 11.72
CA LEU A 69 1.40 33.40 10.32
C LEU A 69 -0.10 33.37 10.14
N THR A 70 -0.62 34.32 9.36
CA THR A 70 -2.05 34.42 9.06
C THR A 70 -2.29 34.35 7.56
N VAL A 71 -3.30 33.58 7.15
CA VAL A 71 -3.80 33.53 5.77
C VAL A 71 -5.18 34.19 5.76
N VAL A 72 -5.30 35.30 5.05
CA VAL A 72 -6.53 36.09 4.95
C VAL A 72 -7.21 35.76 3.62
N LEU A 73 -8.45 35.28 3.71
CA LEU A 73 -9.34 34.98 2.58
C LEU A 73 -10.38 36.08 2.47
N ARG A 74 -10.28 36.98 1.48
CA ARG A 74 -11.30 38.01 1.27
C ARG A 74 -12.44 37.48 0.42
N THR A 75 -13.65 37.70 0.92
CA THR A 75 -14.88 37.32 0.26
C THR A 75 -15.90 38.46 0.25
N GLY A 76 -16.83 38.46 -0.70
CA GLY A 76 -17.85 39.52 -0.80
C GLY A 76 -18.83 39.60 0.38
N ARG A 77 -18.91 38.56 1.23
CA ARG A 77 -19.72 38.45 2.45
C ARG A 77 -19.27 37.22 3.24
N THR A 78 -19.62 37.11 4.52
CA THR A 78 -19.27 35.96 5.38
C THR A 78 -19.58 34.62 4.72
N PRO A 79 -18.57 33.77 4.47
CA PRO A 79 -18.77 32.47 3.82
C PRO A 79 -19.15 31.39 4.84
N ARG A 80 -19.92 30.39 4.40
CA ARG A 80 -19.97 29.09 5.08
C ARG A 80 -18.76 28.27 4.66
N TYR A 81 -18.13 27.54 5.56
CA TYR A 81 -16.94 26.76 5.23
C TYR A 81 -16.85 25.42 5.96
N ALA A 82 -16.12 24.50 5.36
CA ALA A 82 -15.60 23.29 6.01
C ALA A 82 -14.07 23.31 5.91
N ALA A 83 -13.38 23.01 7.02
CA ALA A 83 -11.93 22.95 7.07
C ALA A 83 -11.47 21.54 7.48
N MET A 84 -10.42 21.03 6.84
CA MET A 84 -9.82 19.73 7.17
C MET A 84 -8.31 19.77 7.01
N VAL A 85 -7.63 18.88 7.74
CA VAL A 85 -6.19 18.66 7.62
C VAL A 85 -5.96 17.37 6.87
N LEU A 86 -5.07 17.41 5.88
CA LEU A 86 -4.58 16.22 5.19
C LEU A 86 -3.13 15.97 5.60
N ASP A 87 -2.86 14.73 6.03
CA ASP A 87 -1.52 14.27 6.39
C ASP A 87 -0.91 13.54 5.18
N GLY A 88 0.20 14.06 4.64
CA GLY A 88 0.99 13.44 3.57
C GLY A 88 0.75 14.00 2.16
N PRO A 89 1.31 15.16 1.77
CA PRO A 89 2.05 16.16 2.57
C PRO A 89 1.10 17.05 3.41
N PRO A 90 1.57 17.69 4.50
CA PRO A 90 0.69 18.42 5.42
C PRO A 90 0.02 19.61 4.71
N ARG A 91 -1.31 19.62 4.70
CA ARG A 91 -2.13 20.64 4.04
C ARG A 91 -3.35 20.98 4.88
N ILE A 92 -3.71 22.26 4.93
CA ILE A 92 -5.01 22.71 5.43
C ILE A 92 -5.88 23.01 4.22
N VAL A 93 -7.03 22.34 4.12
CA VAL A 93 -8.00 22.52 3.04
C VAL A 93 -9.22 23.24 3.59
N ILE A 94 -9.58 24.35 2.97
CA ILE A 94 -10.75 25.17 3.32
C ILE A 94 -11.69 25.17 2.11
N ASP A 95 -12.86 24.56 2.28
CA ASP A 95 -13.94 24.54 1.29
C ASP A 95 -14.95 25.62 1.64
N LEU A 96 -15.02 26.67 0.82
CA LEU A 96 -16.02 27.73 0.92
C LEU A 96 -17.29 27.29 0.19
N GLU A 97 -18.38 27.13 0.92
CA GLU A 97 -19.68 26.73 0.40
C GLU A 97 -20.46 27.92 -0.16
N ALA A 98 -21.34 27.63 -1.14
CA ALA A 98 -22.04 28.63 -1.93
C ALA A 98 -21.08 29.74 -2.43
N ALA A 99 -19.87 29.35 -2.85
CA ALA A 99 -18.82 30.27 -3.26
C ALA A 99 -18.33 30.05 -4.69
N ARG A 100 -18.06 31.16 -5.38
CA ARG A 100 -17.38 31.24 -6.68
C ARG A 100 -15.93 31.64 -6.47
N TYR A 101 -15.02 30.90 -7.10
CA TYR A 101 -13.61 31.22 -7.15
C TYR A 101 -13.36 32.38 -8.12
N ALA A 102 -12.83 33.49 -7.61
CA ALA A 102 -12.50 34.69 -8.39
C ALA A 102 -11.11 35.26 -8.04
N TRP A 103 -10.31 34.50 -7.28
CA TRP A 103 -8.94 34.86 -6.91
C TRP A 103 -7.97 34.33 -7.97
N CYS A 104 -7.02 35.14 -8.43
CA CYS A 104 -5.97 34.69 -9.36
C CYS A 104 -4.75 34.22 -8.56
N GLY A 105 -4.79 32.97 -8.08
CA GLY A 105 -3.68 32.26 -7.43
C GLY A 105 -2.98 31.25 -8.37
N PRO A 106 -1.88 30.60 -7.95
CA PRO A 106 -1.48 30.38 -6.56
C PRO A 106 -0.52 31.45 -6.00
N LEU A 107 -0.46 31.55 -4.66
CA LEU A 107 0.48 32.40 -3.92
C LEU A 107 1.58 31.55 -3.30
N THR A 108 2.79 31.63 -3.83
CA THR A 108 4.00 31.06 -3.19
C THR A 108 4.55 32.02 -2.16
N THR A 109 4.99 31.51 -1.01
CA THR A 109 5.54 32.33 0.08
C THR A 109 6.79 31.69 0.67
N ASN A 110 7.71 32.52 1.17
CA ASN A 110 8.94 32.08 1.85
C ASN A 110 8.76 31.99 3.38
N HIS A 111 7.52 32.04 3.86
CA HIS A 111 7.20 32.08 5.28
C HIS A 111 6.86 30.69 5.83
N ASP A 112 7.86 29.99 6.40
CA ASP A 112 7.65 28.72 7.11
C ASP A 112 6.62 28.87 8.25
N PRO A 113 5.60 28.00 8.36
CA PRO A 113 5.47 26.70 7.70
C PRO A 113 4.72 26.71 6.37
N ILE A 114 4.26 27.85 5.83
CA ILE A 114 3.49 27.88 4.58
C ILE A 114 4.46 27.80 3.39
N ARG A 115 4.30 26.78 2.52
CA ARG A 115 5.03 26.66 1.26
C ARG A 115 4.30 27.38 0.13
N GLN A 116 3.00 27.15 0.03
CA GLN A 116 2.18 27.68 -1.04
C GLN A 116 0.71 27.69 -0.63
N VAL A 117 -0.03 28.70 -1.07
CA VAL A 117 -1.49 28.71 -1.02
C VAL A 117 -2.01 28.59 -2.45
N ARG A 118 -2.87 27.60 -2.70
CA ARG A 118 -3.53 27.41 -3.99
C ARG A 118 -5.03 27.51 -3.79
N GLY A 119 -5.76 27.83 -4.85
CA GLY A 119 -7.20 27.66 -4.84
C GLY A 119 -7.73 27.38 -6.22
N SER A 120 -8.96 26.88 -6.27
CA SER A 120 -9.69 26.65 -7.50
C SER A 120 -11.19 26.56 -7.21
N GLN A 121 -11.99 26.63 -8.27
CA GLN A 121 -13.38 26.17 -8.18
C GLN A 121 -13.35 24.63 -8.10
N TRP A 122 -13.58 24.06 -6.91
CA TRP A 122 -13.51 22.61 -6.69
C TRP A 122 -14.69 21.89 -7.34
N LYS A 123 -15.89 22.43 -7.14
CA LYS A 123 -17.14 22.01 -7.78
C LYS A 123 -18.07 23.22 -7.90
N PRO A 124 -19.14 23.15 -8.71
CA PRO A 124 -20.13 24.23 -8.76
C PRO A 124 -20.63 24.59 -7.35
N GLY A 125 -20.52 25.87 -6.98
CA GLY A 125 -20.90 26.38 -5.67
C GLY A 125 -19.92 26.11 -4.54
N THR A 126 -18.74 25.53 -4.78
CA THR A 126 -17.68 25.38 -3.76
C THR A 126 -16.32 25.82 -4.27
N ALA A 127 -15.76 26.87 -3.66
CA ALA A 127 -14.39 27.32 -3.91
C ALA A 127 -13.47 26.69 -2.85
N ARG A 128 -12.39 26.01 -3.28
CA ARG A 128 -11.44 25.35 -2.37
C ARG A 128 -10.16 26.16 -2.30
N VAL A 129 -9.65 26.35 -1.09
CA VAL A 129 -8.32 26.90 -0.83
C VAL A 129 -7.50 25.85 -0.09
N VAL A 130 -6.28 25.61 -0.58
CA VAL A 130 -5.33 24.65 -0.02
C VAL A 130 -4.08 25.39 0.41
N VAL A 131 -3.80 25.35 1.72
CA VAL A 131 -2.56 25.86 2.30
C VAL A 131 -1.60 24.69 2.47
N GLU A 132 -0.59 24.63 1.61
CA GLU A 132 0.48 23.63 1.68
C GLU A 132 1.49 24.02 2.75
N LEU A 133 1.77 23.10 3.68
CA LEU A 133 2.66 23.31 4.80
C LEU A 133 3.97 22.52 4.63
N SER A 134 5.05 23.00 5.24
CA SER A 134 6.33 22.30 5.37
C SER A 134 6.31 21.26 6.49
N ARG A 135 5.44 21.45 7.48
CA ARG A 135 5.24 20.60 8.67
C ARG A 135 3.80 20.76 9.21
N PRO A 136 3.23 19.76 9.91
CA PRO A 136 1.93 19.91 10.57
C PRO A 136 1.96 21.02 11.64
N VAL A 137 0.98 21.93 11.62
CA VAL A 137 0.84 23.05 12.57
C VAL A 137 -0.62 23.20 12.95
N GLY A 138 -0.88 23.47 14.23
CA GLY A 138 -2.23 23.78 14.72
C GLY A 138 -2.73 25.10 14.15
N TYR A 139 -4.04 25.23 13.94
CA TYR A 139 -4.62 26.44 13.37
C TYR A 139 -5.95 26.81 14.03
N SER A 140 -6.32 28.08 13.94
CA SER A 140 -7.67 28.57 14.23
C SER A 140 -8.19 29.36 13.04
N ILE A 141 -9.51 29.36 12.83
CA ILE A 141 -10.17 30.15 11.79
C ILE A 141 -11.10 31.14 12.48
N GLU A 142 -10.92 32.41 12.17
CA GLU A 142 -11.76 33.52 12.63
C GLU A 142 -12.65 33.96 11.46
N GLU A 143 -13.98 33.92 11.66
CA GLU A 143 -14.95 34.41 10.69
C GLU A 143 -15.03 35.94 10.72
N ARG A 144 -15.06 36.57 9.54
CA ARG A 144 -15.24 38.02 9.40
C ARG A 144 -16.40 38.35 8.45
N PRO A 145 -16.99 39.54 8.57
CA PRO A 145 -17.99 40.04 7.62
C PRO A 145 -17.53 39.99 6.15
N ASP A 146 -16.22 40.15 5.93
CA ASP A 146 -15.57 40.22 4.61
C ASP A 146 -14.69 39.01 4.30
N GLY A 147 -14.77 37.89 5.04
CA GLY A 147 -13.84 36.78 4.81
C GLY A 147 -13.62 35.79 5.95
N LEU A 148 -12.50 35.08 5.84
CA LEU A 148 -11.97 34.21 6.87
C LEU A 148 -10.50 34.57 7.13
N VAL A 149 -10.07 34.46 8.39
CA VAL A 149 -8.67 34.58 8.78
C VAL A 149 -8.22 33.28 9.41
N LEU A 150 -7.34 32.56 8.71
CA LEU A 150 -6.67 31.37 9.22
C LEU A 150 -5.40 31.78 9.96
N ARG A 151 -5.31 31.52 11.26
CA ARG A 151 -4.11 31.77 12.08
C ARG A 151 -3.38 30.45 12.34
N LEU A 152 -2.10 30.39 12.01
CA LEU A 152 -1.23 29.26 12.31
C LEU A 152 -0.52 29.50 13.65
N ALA A 153 -0.55 28.50 14.53
CA ALA A 153 0.10 28.59 15.84
C ALA A 153 1.62 28.72 15.70
N SER A 154 2.21 29.70 16.42
CA SER A 154 3.66 29.83 16.52
C SER A 154 4.27 28.67 17.32
N PRO A 155 5.54 28.28 17.07
CA PRO A 155 6.20 27.18 17.79
C PRO A 155 6.25 27.35 19.32
N ALA A 156 6.01 28.55 19.83
CA ALA A 156 6.10 28.92 21.23
C ALA A 156 4.76 28.91 21.99
N GLU A 157 3.61 28.81 21.32
CA GLU A 157 2.31 28.94 21.99
C GLU A 157 1.31 27.89 21.48
N SER A 158 0.96 26.96 22.37
CA SER A 158 -0.23 26.13 22.20
C SER A 158 -1.25 26.55 23.24
N PRO A 159 -2.47 26.87 22.81
CA PRO A 159 -3.62 26.48 23.60
C PRO A 159 -4.66 25.70 22.79
N ARG A 160 -5.48 24.99 23.58
CA ARG A 160 -6.59 24.08 23.27
C ARG A 160 -7.48 24.54 22.11
N ALA A 161 -7.78 23.62 21.19
CA ALA A 161 -9.01 23.66 20.41
C ALA A 161 -10.16 23.14 21.28
N GLU A 162 -11.03 24.04 21.71
CA GLU A 162 -12.35 23.70 22.26
C GLU A 162 -13.31 23.59 21.07
N ILE A 163 -13.81 22.38 20.80
CA ILE A 163 -14.84 22.15 19.79
C ILE A 163 -16.17 22.45 20.46
N ALA A 164 -16.80 23.57 20.07
CA ALA A 164 -18.20 23.83 20.40
C ALA A 164 -19.07 22.84 19.61
N VAL A 165 -19.66 21.88 20.32
CA VAL A 165 -20.65 20.94 19.78
C VAL A 165 -21.97 21.66 19.63
N VAL A 166 -22.41 21.90 18.39
CA VAL A 166 -23.83 22.20 18.11
C VAL A 166 -24.58 20.86 18.19
N GLN A 167 -25.40 20.71 19.24
CA GLN A 167 -26.32 19.57 19.36
C GLN A 167 -27.40 19.66 18.26
N PRO A 168 -27.72 18.58 17.54
CA PRO A 168 -28.95 18.51 16.77
C PRO A 168 -30.16 18.46 17.71
N PRO A 169 -31.34 18.98 17.31
CA PRO A 169 -32.53 18.95 18.14
C PRO A 169 -32.92 17.50 18.47
N SER A 170 -33.08 17.23 19.76
CA SER A 170 -33.60 15.97 20.30
C SER A 170 -35.03 15.75 19.80
N LEU A 171 -35.24 14.67 19.03
CA LEU A 171 -36.57 14.14 18.77
C LEU A 171 -37.01 13.33 19.99
N ALA A 172 -38.09 13.77 20.63
CA ALA A 172 -38.74 13.04 21.70
C ALA A 172 -39.14 11.62 21.25
N PRO A 173 -39.06 10.60 22.12
CA PRO A 173 -39.52 9.25 21.79
C PRO A 173 -41.03 9.25 21.57
N ALA A 174 -41.47 8.68 20.45
CA ALA A 174 -42.87 8.36 20.20
C ALA A 174 -43.29 7.19 21.11
N GLU A 175 -44.36 7.39 21.87
CA GLU A 175 -45.07 6.35 22.61
C GLU A 175 -45.60 5.27 21.65
N HIS A 176 -45.38 4.00 22.00
CA HIS A 176 -46.17 2.89 21.49
C HIS A 176 -46.77 2.10 22.65
N PRO A 177 -48.03 1.63 22.52
CA PRO A 177 -48.89 1.24 23.62
C PRO A 177 -48.57 -0.14 24.19
N SER A 178 -48.90 -0.27 25.47
CA SER A 178 -48.78 -1.43 26.35
C SER A 178 -49.65 -2.63 25.93
N VAL A 179 -49.10 -3.84 26.10
CA VAL A 179 -49.84 -5.11 26.10
C VAL A 179 -49.75 -5.70 27.51
N PRO A 180 -50.87 -6.14 28.12
CA PRO A 180 -50.91 -6.60 29.52
C PRO A 180 -50.46 -8.07 29.69
N PRO A 181 -50.02 -8.49 30.89
CA PRO A 181 -49.66 -9.88 31.20
C PRO A 181 -50.79 -10.63 31.93
N THR A 182 -50.89 -11.95 31.72
CA THR A 182 -51.56 -12.92 32.62
C THR A 182 -51.15 -14.37 32.23
N PRO A 183 -51.28 -15.41 33.09
CA PRO A 183 -50.34 -15.75 34.16
C PRO A 183 -49.79 -17.21 34.12
N GLU A 184 -48.69 -17.40 34.85
CA GLU A 184 -48.27 -18.52 35.74
C GLU A 184 -48.86 -19.94 35.62
N SER A 185 -47.95 -20.95 35.53
CA SER A 185 -47.96 -22.18 36.36
C SER A 185 -46.67 -23.02 36.22
N ALA A 186 -45.91 -23.11 37.33
CA ALA A 186 -45.38 -24.33 38.02
C ALA A 186 -44.88 -25.55 37.19
N ASP A 187 -43.77 -26.25 37.52
CA ASP A 187 -43.33 -26.70 38.85
C ASP A 187 -41.86 -27.20 38.86
N ALA A 188 -41.28 -27.13 40.08
CA ALA A 188 -40.20 -27.86 40.78
C ALA A 188 -38.93 -28.45 40.12
N GLY A 189 -37.81 -28.16 40.81
CA GLY A 189 -36.61 -29.01 40.87
C GLY A 189 -35.45 -28.36 41.66
N GLN A 190 -35.39 -28.63 42.97
CA GLN A 190 -34.47 -28.04 43.97
C GLN A 190 -32.99 -28.47 43.85
N GLY A 191 -32.09 -27.63 44.39
CA GLY A 191 -30.71 -27.99 44.73
C GLY A 191 -29.88 -26.81 45.23
N THR A 192 -30.00 -26.49 46.52
CA THR A 192 -29.22 -25.50 47.29
C THR A 192 -27.78 -25.94 47.57
N GLU A 193 -26.81 -25.02 47.52
CA GLU A 193 -25.88 -24.75 48.63
C GLU A 193 -25.06 -23.47 48.38
N SER A 194 -24.67 -22.84 49.48
CA SER A 194 -24.40 -21.41 49.64
C SER A 194 -23.00 -21.13 50.21
N ALA A 195 -22.48 -19.93 49.87
CA ALA A 195 -21.44 -19.16 50.58
C ALA A 195 -20.00 -19.76 50.56
N GLN A 196 -18.90 -19.01 50.61
CA GLN A 196 -18.62 -17.68 51.16
C GLN A 196 -17.23 -17.22 50.68
N ALA A 197 -17.02 -15.90 50.63
CA ALA A 197 -15.74 -15.25 50.39
C ALA A 197 -14.84 -15.25 51.64
N ALA A 198 -13.51 -15.26 51.46
CA ALA A 198 -12.56 -14.32 52.11
C ALA A 198 -11.09 -14.63 51.78
N SER A 199 -10.35 -13.52 51.69
CA SER A 199 -8.92 -13.29 51.47
C SER A 199 -7.95 -13.84 52.53
N SER A 200 -6.68 -14.09 52.15
CA SER A 200 -5.52 -13.81 53.00
C SER A 200 -4.20 -13.65 52.23
N THR A 201 -3.29 -12.93 52.89
CA THR A 201 -2.09 -12.19 52.48
C THR A 201 -0.76 -12.96 52.46
N ALA A 202 0.13 -12.49 51.55
CA ALA A 202 1.59 -12.23 51.60
C ALA A 202 2.58 -12.98 52.54
N ALA A 203 3.74 -13.39 51.96
CA ALA A 203 5.14 -13.14 52.39
C ALA A 203 6.10 -13.94 51.45
N GLU A 204 6.91 -13.29 50.59
CA GLU A 204 8.30 -12.81 50.75
C GLU A 204 9.40 -13.77 50.22
N GLY A 205 10.34 -13.20 49.42
CA GLY A 205 11.74 -13.65 49.34
C GLY A 205 12.29 -13.99 47.94
N GLY A 206 13.21 -13.15 47.42
CA GLY A 206 14.25 -13.61 46.46
C GLY A 206 14.49 -12.75 45.21
N SER A 207 15.38 -11.77 45.32
CA SER A 207 15.88 -10.83 44.31
C SER A 207 16.76 -11.41 43.19
N ALA A 208 16.74 -10.82 41.99
CA ALA A 208 17.78 -9.88 41.48
C ALA A 208 17.87 -9.82 39.94
N GLY A 209 17.91 -8.60 39.38
CA GLY A 209 18.63 -8.32 38.12
C GLY A 209 17.93 -7.54 37.01
N VAL A 210 17.17 -6.47 37.27
CA VAL A 210 16.77 -5.50 36.22
C VAL A 210 17.52 -4.19 36.42
N LEU A 211 18.29 -3.80 35.40
CA LEU A 211 19.00 -2.54 35.29
C LEU A 211 17.98 -1.38 35.33
N ALA A 212 17.98 -0.62 36.42
CA ALA A 212 17.21 0.61 36.56
C ALA A 212 17.86 1.71 35.71
N LEU A 213 17.25 2.05 34.58
CA LEU A 213 17.45 3.32 33.91
C LEU A 213 16.60 4.36 34.65
N ARG A 214 17.28 5.38 35.19
CA ARG A 214 16.73 6.45 36.01
C ARG A 214 15.62 7.23 35.28
N ASP A 215 14.43 7.22 35.87
CA ASP A 215 13.32 8.13 35.62
C ASP A 215 13.67 9.55 36.06
N SER A 216 13.94 10.46 35.11
CA SER A 216 13.85 11.91 35.34
C SER A 216 13.70 12.73 34.05
N ALA A 217 12.75 12.39 33.15
CA ALA A 217 12.42 13.28 32.01
C ALA A 217 11.03 13.08 31.37
N LEU A 218 10.15 12.24 31.92
CA LEU A 218 8.83 11.94 31.34
C LEU A 218 7.70 12.47 32.24
N SER A 219 7.62 13.79 32.41
CA SER A 219 6.46 14.44 33.03
C SER A 219 5.94 15.62 32.21
N LYS A 220 5.68 15.36 30.92
CA LYS A 220 4.57 16.01 30.20
C LYS A 220 3.88 14.90 29.40
N ARG A 221 2.66 14.53 29.78
CA ARG A 221 1.82 13.63 28.98
C ARG A 221 1.68 14.26 27.58
N ALA A 222 2.48 13.80 26.62
CA ALA A 222 2.12 13.90 25.22
C ALA A 222 0.77 13.19 25.10
N ARG A 223 -0.26 13.88 24.60
CA ARG A 223 -1.49 13.19 24.23
C ARG A 223 -1.13 12.22 23.11
N THR A 224 -1.25 10.93 23.39
CA THR A 224 -1.11 9.90 22.37
C THR A 224 -2.37 9.97 21.52
N ASP A 225 -2.30 10.62 20.37
CA ASP A 225 -3.37 10.59 19.39
C ASP A 225 -3.32 9.23 18.69
N VAL A 226 -4.27 8.35 19.03
CA VAL A 226 -4.41 7.05 18.38
C VAL A 226 -5.30 7.24 17.17
N LYS A 227 -4.72 7.06 15.98
CA LYS A 227 -5.50 6.95 14.75
C LYS A 227 -5.73 5.47 14.48
N MET A 228 -7.00 5.07 14.43
CA MET A 228 -7.42 3.73 14.08
C MET A 228 -8.34 3.81 12.87
N LYS A 229 -8.11 2.95 11.89
CA LYS A 229 -9.04 2.67 10.80
C LYS A 229 -8.96 1.20 10.47
N GLY A 230 -10.02 0.60 9.97
CA GLY A 230 -9.99 -0.82 9.64
C GLY A 230 -11.21 -1.28 8.91
N HIS A 231 -11.26 -2.59 8.66
CA HIS A 231 -12.46 -3.22 8.15
C HIS A 231 -12.56 -4.67 8.60
N VAL A 232 -13.79 -5.18 8.59
CA VAL A 232 -14.10 -6.61 8.64
C VAL A 232 -14.91 -6.94 7.40
N GLU A 233 -14.56 -8.03 6.74
CA GLU A 233 -15.22 -8.48 5.52
C GLU A 233 -15.54 -9.97 5.61
N LEU A 234 -16.77 -10.32 5.22
CA LEU A 234 -17.22 -11.69 5.04
C LEU A 234 -17.50 -11.90 3.55
N GLY A 235 -16.77 -12.82 2.94
CA GLY A 235 -16.88 -13.18 1.54
C GLY A 235 -17.35 -14.61 1.33
N TYR A 236 -18.09 -14.81 0.23
CA TYR A 236 -18.38 -16.12 -0.34
C TYR A 236 -17.94 -16.12 -1.79
N ARG A 237 -17.13 -17.10 -2.18
CA ARG A 237 -16.62 -17.28 -3.53
C ARG A 237 -17.10 -18.63 -4.07
N ALA A 238 -17.81 -18.57 -5.20
CA ALA A 238 -18.25 -19.72 -5.95
C ALA A 238 -17.42 -19.83 -7.23
N PHE A 239 -16.90 -21.02 -7.50
CA PHE A 239 -16.16 -21.27 -8.73
C PHE A 239 -17.09 -21.86 -9.80
N LEU A 240 -16.92 -21.40 -11.04
CA LEU A 240 -17.86 -21.74 -12.12
C LEU A 240 -17.54 -23.07 -12.81
N ILE A 241 -16.41 -23.70 -12.48
CA ILE A 241 -15.95 -24.95 -13.07
C ILE A 241 -15.59 -25.92 -11.95
N ASP A 242 -16.30 -27.04 -11.88
CA ASP A 242 -15.99 -28.14 -10.96
C ASP A 242 -14.66 -28.81 -11.38
N ARG A 243 -13.78 -29.03 -10.42
CA ARG A 243 -12.47 -29.66 -10.61
C ARG A 243 -12.45 -31.16 -10.27
N GLY A 244 -13.48 -31.68 -9.62
CA GLY A 244 -13.55 -33.02 -9.07
C GLY A 244 -12.48 -33.29 -8.01
N ARG A 245 -12.27 -34.59 -7.71
CA ARG A 245 -11.20 -35.11 -6.81
C ARG A 245 -11.28 -34.67 -5.33
N GLY A 246 -12.46 -34.31 -4.84
CA GLY A 246 -12.69 -33.99 -3.42
C GLY A 246 -12.13 -32.63 -3.00
N LEU A 247 -11.85 -31.74 -3.95
CA LEU A 247 -11.56 -30.33 -3.68
C LEU A 247 -12.88 -29.60 -3.40
N THR A 248 -12.89 -28.69 -2.41
CA THR A 248 -14.06 -27.88 -2.13
C THR A 248 -14.24 -26.84 -3.24
N ASP A 249 -15.41 -26.83 -3.88
CA ASP A 249 -15.72 -25.92 -5.00
C ASP A 249 -16.14 -24.52 -4.55
N ASP A 250 -16.42 -24.35 -3.27
CA ASP A 250 -16.83 -23.08 -2.67
C ASP A 250 -15.86 -22.67 -1.57
N ASN A 251 -15.76 -21.36 -1.37
CA ASN A 251 -14.91 -20.77 -0.35
C ASN A 251 -15.69 -19.72 0.44
N VAL A 252 -15.57 -19.76 1.76
CA VAL A 252 -16.04 -18.70 2.65
C VAL A 252 -14.80 -18.11 3.30
N ASP A 253 -14.66 -16.80 3.26
CA ASP A 253 -13.52 -16.12 3.85
C ASP A 253 -13.97 -14.99 4.78
N LEU A 254 -13.36 -14.93 5.96
CA LEU A 254 -13.53 -13.84 6.92
C LEU A 254 -12.19 -13.13 7.04
N THR A 255 -12.14 -11.87 6.61
CA THR A 255 -10.96 -11.02 6.73
C THR A 255 -11.22 -9.86 7.68
N GLY A 256 -10.19 -9.47 8.42
CA GLY A 256 -10.27 -8.38 9.39
C GLY A 256 -8.92 -7.69 9.50
N GLU A 257 -8.92 -6.37 9.42
CA GLU A 257 -7.72 -5.54 9.43
C GLU A 257 -7.95 -4.29 10.28
N ALA A 258 -6.91 -3.85 10.99
CA ALA A 258 -6.91 -2.59 11.71
C ALA A 258 -5.55 -1.92 11.55
N ASP A 259 -5.50 -0.68 11.07
CA ASP A 259 -4.29 0.14 10.97
C ASP A 259 -4.27 1.11 12.15
N LEU A 260 -3.34 0.87 13.08
CA LEU A 260 -3.15 1.65 14.30
C LEU A 260 -1.82 2.40 14.22
N THR A 261 -1.89 3.72 14.34
CA THR A 261 -0.69 4.57 14.42
C THR A 261 -0.65 5.29 15.76
N TYR A 262 0.49 5.17 16.44
CA TYR A 262 0.79 5.79 17.73
C TYR A 262 2.02 6.69 17.60
N ASP A 263 1.81 8.01 17.66
CA ASP A 263 2.91 8.97 17.73
C ASP A 263 3.36 9.13 19.19
N LEU A 264 4.38 8.36 19.60
CA LEU A 264 4.93 8.34 20.96
C LEU A 264 5.66 9.65 21.30
N SER A 265 6.24 10.30 20.30
CA SER A 265 6.81 11.64 20.38
C SER A 265 6.79 12.31 18.98
N ARG A 266 7.32 13.53 18.86
CA ARG A 266 7.45 14.23 17.55
C ARG A 266 8.32 13.48 16.53
N VAL A 267 9.20 12.60 16.99
CA VAL A 267 10.20 11.91 16.17
C VAL A 267 10.09 10.40 16.26
N LEU A 268 9.17 9.85 17.07
CA LEU A 268 9.06 8.42 17.30
C LEU A 268 7.61 7.96 17.08
N ARG A 269 7.43 7.04 16.14
CA ARG A 269 6.14 6.48 15.75
C ARG A 269 6.15 4.96 15.85
N LEU A 270 5.09 4.40 16.41
CA LEU A 270 4.77 2.98 16.34
C LEU A 270 3.58 2.82 15.38
N ARG A 271 3.71 1.92 14.40
CA ARG A 271 2.60 1.52 13.54
C ARG A 271 2.37 0.03 13.69
N VAL A 272 1.11 -0.37 13.86
CA VAL A 272 0.68 -1.76 13.95
C VAL A 272 -0.53 -1.93 13.04
N HIS A 273 -0.43 -2.85 12.10
CA HIS A 273 -1.44 -3.19 11.12
C HIS A 273 -1.70 -4.70 11.15
N PRO A 274 -2.34 -5.22 12.22
CA PRO A 274 -2.76 -6.61 12.30
C PRO A 274 -3.74 -6.96 11.17
N ARG A 275 -3.64 -8.20 10.69
CA ARG A 275 -4.64 -8.81 9.83
C ARG A 275 -5.01 -10.19 10.37
N VAL A 276 -6.25 -10.57 10.16
CA VAL A 276 -6.77 -11.91 10.38
C VAL A 276 -7.50 -12.30 9.11
N ALA A 277 -7.15 -13.43 8.53
CA ALA A 277 -7.86 -14.01 7.39
C ALA A 277 -8.13 -15.46 7.70
N ILE A 278 -9.41 -15.83 7.79
CA ILE A 278 -9.87 -17.16 8.16
C ILE A 278 -10.62 -17.76 6.98
N ASP A 279 -10.32 -19.02 6.68
CA ASP A 279 -11.02 -19.85 5.71
C ASP A 279 -11.51 -21.12 6.45
N PRO A 280 -12.79 -21.20 6.83
CA PRO A 280 -13.32 -22.33 7.59
C PRO A 280 -13.29 -23.66 6.82
N LEU A 281 -13.26 -23.60 5.48
CA LEU A 281 -13.29 -24.77 4.62
C LEU A 281 -11.87 -25.29 4.32
N GLU A 282 -10.87 -24.40 4.34
CA GLU A 282 -9.46 -24.75 4.15
C GLU A 282 -8.56 -24.06 5.19
N GLN A 283 -8.36 -24.72 6.34
CA GLN A 283 -7.60 -24.15 7.46
C GLN A 283 -6.14 -23.82 7.11
N ALA A 284 -5.54 -24.46 6.10
CA ALA A 284 -4.18 -24.14 5.66
C ALA A 284 -4.05 -22.68 5.17
N ARG A 285 -5.15 -22.10 4.68
CA ARG A 285 -5.22 -20.72 4.20
C ARG A 285 -5.38 -19.69 5.31
N ASN A 286 -5.53 -20.09 6.58
CA ASN A 286 -5.63 -19.15 7.69
C ASN A 286 -4.35 -18.30 7.82
N ARG A 287 -4.51 -17.00 8.07
CA ARG A 287 -3.42 -16.03 8.23
C ARG A 287 -3.68 -15.09 9.40
N TYR A 288 -2.61 -14.86 10.17
CA TYR A 288 -2.62 -13.98 11.35
C TYR A 288 -1.41 -13.04 11.39
N GLU A 289 -0.55 -13.11 10.37
CA GLU A 289 0.63 -12.28 10.32
C GLU A 289 0.27 -10.83 10.00
N PRO A 290 0.80 -9.82 10.71
CA PRO A 290 0.49 -8.42 10.42
C PRO A 290 1.09 -7.98 9.08
N TYR A 291 0.47 -7.01 8.42
CA TYR A 291 1.09 -6.35 7.28
C TYR A 291 2.28 -5.50 7.72
N ASP A 292 2.03 -4.62 8.68
CA ASP A 292 3.01 -3.72 9.25
C ASP A 292 3.01 -3.85 10.79
N ALA A 293 4.18 -3.88 11.40
CA ALA A 293 4.39 -3.81 12.84
C ALA A 293 5.82 -3.30 13.07
N TYR A 294 5.98 -1.99 13.16
CA TYR A 294 7.31 -1.37 13.18
C TYR A 294 7.38 -0.12 14.06
N LEU A 295 8.60 0.17 14.51
CA LEU A 295 8.98 1.41 15.15
C LEU A 295 9.78 2.25 14.15
N GLU A 296 9.42 3.53 14.01
CA GLU A 296 10.13 4.48 13.17
C GLU A 296 10.57 5.68 13.99
N TYR A 297 11.88 5.96 13.95
CA TYR A 297 12.52 7.11 14.58
C TYR A 297 13.04 8.05 13.49
N THR A 298 12.52 9.28 13.44
CA THR A 298 12.78 10.25 12.36
C THR A 298 13.37 11.57 12.91
N PRO A 299 14.68 11.61 13.24
CA PRO A 299 15.35 12.85 13.60
C PRO A 299 15.79 13.64 12.36
N ASP A 300 15.32 14.89 12.24
CA ASP A 300 15.73 15.84 11.20
C ASP A 300 15.62 15.27 9.77
N SER A 301 16.75 14.98 9.12
CA SER A 301 16.87 14.46 7.75
C SER A 301 17.00 12.94 7.67
N TRP A 302 16.97 12.24 8.81
CA TRP A 302 17.14 10.79 8.89
C TRP A 302 15.85 10.12 9.34
N SER A 303 15.62 8.90 8.85
CA SER A 303 14.61 7.97 9.36
C SER A 303 15.26 6.60 9.58
N PHE A 304 15.02 6.03 10.74
CA PHE A 304 15.42 4.70 11.15
C PHE A 304 14.17 3.89 11.44
N LEU A 305 13.99 2.78 10.75
CA LEU A 305 12.82 1.92 10.89
C LEU A 305 13.28 0.51 11.22
N VAL A 306 12.61 -0.14 12.17
CA VAL A 306 12.80 -1.55 12.48
C VAL A 306 11.45 -2.22 12.75
N GLY A 307 11.21 -3.37 12.12
CA GLY A 307 9.99 -4.15 12.33
C GLY A 307 9.63 -5.01 11.13
N GLN A 308 8.37 -5.42 11.07
CA GLN A 308 7.76 -6.08 9.91
C GLN A 308 7.01 -5.04 9.08
N LEU A 309 7.22 -4.99 7.77
CA LEU A 309 6.51 -4.04 6.90
C LEU A 309 6.46 -4.47 5.44
N ILE A 310 5.50 -3.90 4.71
CA ILE A 310 5.46 -3.95 3.24
C ILE A 310 6.21 -2.74 2.67
N GLU A 311 7.16 -2.99 1.75
CA GLU A 311 7.94 -1.96 1.06
C GLU A 311 7.95 -2.24 -0.45
N SER A 312 7.30 -1.36 -1.21
CA SER A 312 7.21 -1.44 -2.67
C SER A 312 8.21 -0.50 -3.34
N TRP A 313 8.99 -1.01 -4.28
CA TRP A 313 9.88 -0.18 -5.11
C TRP A 313 9.34 0.05 -6.52
N SER A 314 8.20 -0.56 -6.83
CA SER A 314 7.62 -0.49 -8.16
C SER A 314 6.93 0.85 -8.44
N ALA A 315 6.99 1.27 -9.71
CA ALA A 315 6.25 2.43 -10.23
C ALA A 315 5.06 2.03 -11.13
N VAL A 316 4.92 0.74 -11.43
CA VAL A 316 3.86 0.14 -12.24
C VAL A 316 2.92 -0.65 -11.32
N GLU A 317 1.67 -0.82 -11.74
CA GLU A 317 0.62 -1.35 -10.84
C GLU A 317 0.26 -2.81 -11.14
N MET A 318 0.35 -3.23 -12.40
CA MET A 318 -0.22 -4.52 -12.84
C MET A 318 0.77 -5.66 -12.71
N PHE A 319 2.02 -5.43 -13.14
CA PHE A 319 3.12 -6.37 -12.95
C PHE A 319 4.37 -5.64 -12.51
N SER A 320 4.86 -5.96 -11.32
CA SER A 320 5.86 -5.16 -10.61
C SER A 320 7.16 -5.94 -10.37
N PRO A 321 8.06 -6.07 -11.36
CA PRO A 321 9.32 -6.81 -11.19
C PRO A 321 10.28 -6.21 -10.12
N ALA A 322 10.13 -4.94 -9.76
CA ALA A 322 10.89 -4.26 -8.70
C ALA A 322 10.37 -4.56 -7.29
N ASP A 323 9.27 -5.30 -7.14
CA ASP A 323 8.81 -5.79 -5.83
C ASP A 323 9.68 -6.95 -5.33
N LEU A 324 10.93 -6.62 -4.99
CA LEU A 324 11.98 -7.60 -4.68
C LEU A 324 12.03 -7.96 -3.19
N LEU A 325 11.51 -7.09 -2.32
CA LEU A 325 11.68 -7.21 -0.88
C LEU A 325 10.66 -8.15 -0.22
N ASN A 326 9.39 -8.00 -0.59
CA ASN A 326 8.28 -8.71 0.04
C ASN A 326 7.99 -10.04 -0.63
N ARG A 327 7.72 -11.08 0.18
CA ARG A 327 7.05 -12.29 -0.31
C ARG A 327 5.56 -12.01 -0.58
N ARG A 328 4.92 -12.87 -1.37
CA ARG A 328 3.49 -12.76 -1.71
C ARG A 328 2.73 -14.03 -1.31
N ASP A 329 1.44 -13.95 -1.00
CA ASP A 329 0.63 -15.09 -0.53
C ASP A 329 0.04 -15.90 -1.70
N LEU A 330 0.86 -16.73 -2.35
CA LEU A 330 0.43 -17.54 -3.50
C LEU A 330 -0.54 -18.68 -3.12
N GLU A 331 -0.67 -18.99 -1.83
CA GLU A 331 -1.61 -19.99 -1.33
C GLU A 331 -3.05 -19.45 -1.36
N ARG A 332 -3.28 -18.18 -0.99
CA ARG A 332 -4.65 -17.62 -0.96
C ARG A 332 -5.14 -17.15 -2.33
N ASN A 333 -4.26 -16.60 -3.16
CA ASN A 333 -4.59 -16.17 -4.52
C ASN A 333 -3.31 -16.21 -5.36
N PHE A 334 -3.31 -16.93 -6.48
CA PHE A 334 -2.15 -16.95 -7.38
C PHE A 334 -2.14 -15.79 -8.38
N TYR A 335 -3.32 -15.34 -8.83
CA TYR A 335 -3.45 -14.39 -9.95
C TYR A 335 -3.27 -12.95 -9.52
N ASP A 336 -3.72 -12.60 -8.31
CA ASP A 336 -3.44 -11.33 -7.65
C ASP A 336 -3.02 -11.58 -6.18
N PRO A 337 -1.78 -12.05 -5.97
CA PRO A 337 -1.31 -12.41 -4.64
C PRO A 337 -0.93 -11.18 -3.83
N GLU A 338 -1.56 -11.05 -2.66
CA GLU A 338 -1.25 -9.99 -1.69
C GLU A 338 0.21 -10.04 -1.24
N LYS A 339 0.82 -8.86 -1.06
CA LYS A 339 2.15 -8.72 -0.45
C LYS A 339 2.08 -9.03 1.04
N LEU A 340 3.14 -9.65 1.56
CA LEU A 340 3.29 -9.97 2.97
C LEU A 340 4.40 -9.12 3.58
N GLY A 341 4.17 -8.64 4.81
CA GLY A 341 5.14 -7.83 5.53
C GLY A 341 6.44 -8.60 5.75
N GLU A 342 7.58 -7.94 5.59
CA GLU A 342 8.92 -8.50 5.81
C GLU A 342 9.63 -7.91 7.01
N VAL A 343 10.27 -8.75 7.83
CA VAL A 343 11.11 -8.28 8.94
C VAL A 343 12.35 -7.64 8.35
N MET A 344 12.51 -6.34 8.60
CA MET A 344 13.64 -5.57 8.09
C MET A 344 13.99 -4.39 9.00
N ALA A 345 15.20 -3.88 8.81
CA ALA A 345 15.58 -2.56 9.27
C ALA A 345 15.96 -1.68 8.07
N ARG A 346 15.57 -0.41 8.15
CA ARG A 346 15.84 0.60 7.12
C ARG A 346 16.46 1.83 7.76
N ILE A 347 17.53 2.31 7.15
CA ILE A 347 18.02 3.68 7.38
C ILE A 347 17.76 4.48 6.11
N ARG A 348 17.21 5.67 6.26
CA ARG A 348 16.93 6.59 5.16
C ARG A 348 17.50 7.96 5.49
N PHE A 349 18.19 8.55 4.53
CA PHE A 349 18.60 9.95 4.54
C PHE A 349 17.83 10.69 3.44
N ALA A 350 17.14 11.76 3.81
CA ALA A 350 16.53 12.69 2.86
C ALA A 350 17.40 13.94 2.78
N SER A 351 18.03 14.19 1.64
CA SER A 351 18.87 15.37 1.51
C SER A 351 18.02 16.64 1.44
N PRO A 352 18.62 17.80 1.78
CA PRO A 352 18.05 19.09 1.41
C PRO A 352 17.80 19.18 -0.10
N ASP A 353 16.94 20.11 -0.50
CA ASP A 353 16.63 20.36 -1.90
C ASP A 353 17.89 20.80 -2.67
N GLY A 354 18.23 20.07 -3.73
CA GLY A 354 19.42 20.28 -4.55
C GLY A 354 19.15 21.08 -5.83
N GLY A 355 17.98 21.71 -5.96
CA GLY A 355 17.61 22.50 -7.13
C GLY A 355 17.00 21.63 -8.23
N TRP A 356 17.83 21.13 -9.17
CA TRP A 356 17.35 20.30 -10.29
C TRP A 356 16.87 18.92 -9.84
N PHE A 357 17.51 18.33 -8.83
CA PHE A 357 17.05 17.13 -8.15
C PHE A 357 16.40 17.52 -6.83
N ARG A 358 15.07 17.40 -6.76
CA ARG A 358 14.34 17.76 -5.54
C ARG A 358 14.41 16.61 -4.55
N GLN A 359 14.91 16.93 -3.36
CA GLN A 359 14.95 16.09 -2.15
C GLN A 359 15.32 14.62 -2.41
N PRO A 360 16.50 14.34 -3.00
CA PRO A 360 16.90 12.96 -3.21
C PRO A 360 16.98 12.22 -1.87
N THR A 361 16.51 10.96 -1.87
CA THR A 361 16.52 10.13 -0.68
C THR A 361 17.31 8.86 -0.90
N PHE A 362 18.14 8.51 0.07
CA PHE A 362 19.01 7.35 0.04
C PHE A 362 18.60 6.42 1.17
N SER A 363 18.25 5.19 0.83
CA SER A 363 17.79 4.18 1.78
C SER A 363 18.66 2.95 1.71
N LEU A 364 19.06 2.41 2.86
CA LEU A 364 19.70 1.11 2.99
C LEU A 364 18.81 0.20 3.83
N TYR A 365 18.73 -1.07 3.42
CA TYR A 365 17.85 -2.08 3.99
C TYR A 365 18.66 -3.30 4.41
N VAL A 366 18.28 -3.91 5.52
CA VAL A 366 18.70 -5.27 5.89
C VAL A 366 17.49 -6.10 6.26
N LEU A 367 17.40 -7.30 5.68
CA LEU A 367 16.32 -8.26 5.87
C LEU A 367 16.95 -9.49 6.55
N PRO A 368 17.01 -9.53 7.89
CA PRO A 368 17.81 -10.50 8.62
C PRO A 368 17.21 -11.91 8.66
N VAL A 369 15.95 -12.07 8.27
CA VAL A 369 15.22 -13.34 8.35
C VAL A 369 14.67 -13.71 6.98
N PHE A 370 15.05 -14.87 6.48
CA PHE A 370 14.39 -15.48 5.34
C PHE A 370 13.09 -16.17 5.77
N ARG A 371 12.04 -15.97 4.98
CA ARG A 371 10.76 -16.65 5.13
C ARG A 371 10.31 -17.19 3.79
N ARG A 372 9.73 -18.39 3.83
CA ARG A 372 9.20 -19.04 2.64
C ARG A 372 7.96 -18.30 2.15
N THR A 373 7.83 -18.20 0.84
CA THR A 373 6.57 -17.88 0.18
C THR A 373 5.56 -18.98 0.50
N PRO A 374 4.36 -18.64 1.01
CA PRO A 374 3.28 -19.61 1.18
C PRO A 374 2.89 -20.14 -0.19
N LEU A 375 2.82 -21.45 -0.32
CA LEU A 375 2.46 -22.13 -1.55
C LEU A 375 1.23 -23.00 -1.28
N PRO A 376 0.33 -23.15 -2.27
CA PRO A 376 -0.88 -23.92 -2.10
C PRO A 376 -0.57 -25.38 -1.75
N THR A 377 -1.40 -25.95 -0.88
CA THR A 377 -1.34 -27.38 -0.52
C THR A 377 -1.93 -28.25 -1.62
N ASN A 378 -1.83 -29.57 -1.51
CA ASN A 378 -2.43 -30.49 -2.48
C ASN A 378 -3.97 -30.54 -2.41
N HIS A 379 -4.57 -30.09 -1.30
CA HIS A 379 -6.02 -30.00 -1.12
C HIS A 379 -6.55 -28.59 -1.45
N ASP A 380 -5.66 -27.63 -1.66
CA ASP A 380 -6.02 -26.28 -2.06
C ASP A 380 -6.50 -26.26 -3.52
N ARG A 381 -7.55 -25.49 -3.77
CA ARG A 381 -8.07 -25.27 -5.12
C ARG A 381 -7.08 -24.54 -6.05
N PHE A 382 -6.22 -23.67 -5.50
CA PHE A 382 -5.15 -22.96 -6.22
C PHE A 382 -3.87 -23.80 -6.41
N ARG A 383 -3.88 -25.10 -6.05
CA ARG A 383 -2.76 -26.02 -6.28
C ARG A 383 -2.28 -26.04 -7.73
N PHE A 384 -0.97 -26.21 -7.89
CA PHE A 384 -0.34 -26.29 -9.20
C PHE A 384 -0.65 -27.63 -9.87
N ASP A 385 -1.16 -27.63 -11.10
CA ASP A 385 -1.57 -28.85 -11.80
C ASP A 385 -0.46 -29.34 -12.75
N ILE A 386 0.78 -29.37 -12.26
CA ILE A 386 1.97 -29.65 -13.09
C ILE A 386 2.07 -31.14 -13.44
N THR A 387 1.50 -32.03 -12.62
CA THR A 387 1.75 -33.48 -12.70
C THR A 387 0.69 -34.33 -11.98
N GLY A 388 -0.44 -33.74 -11.58
CA GLY A 388 -1.47 -34.41 -10.78
C GLY A 388 -1.06 -34.68 -9.32
N ASP A 389 -1.89 -35.45 -8.60
CA ASP A 389 -1.83 -35.66 -7.13
C ASP A 389 -0.54 -36.33 -6.62
N ASN A 390 0.27 -36.87 -7.54
CA ASN A 390 1.39 -37.78 -7.23
C ASN A 390 2.73 -37.09 -6.98
N VAL A 391 2.82 -35.75 -7.06
CA VAL A 391 4.11 -35.03 -6.90
C VAL A 391 4.38 -34.43 -5.52
N GLY A 392 3.53 -34.76 -4.55
CA GLY A 392 3.68 -34.33 -3.17
C GLY A 392 3.37 -32.84 -2.95
N ASP A 393 3.20 -32.49 -1.67
CA ASP A 393 2.75 -31.18 -1.23
C ASP A 393 3.91 -30.16 -1.20
N LEU A 394 3.75 -29.08 -1.97
CA LEU A 394 4.72 -28.00 -2.14
C LEU A 394 4.92 -27.17 -0.87
N SER A 395 3.89 -27.08 -0.02
CA SER A 395 3.94 -26.33 1.23
C SER A 395 4.88 -26.96 2.28
N LYS A 396 5.09 -28.28 2.20
CA LYS A 396 5.70 -29.06 3.30
C LYS A 396 7.23 -29.08 3.34
N LYS A 397 7.91 -29.07 2.20
CA LYS A 397 9.40 -29.08 2.18
C LYS A 397 9.95 -28.30 1.01
N SER A 398 11.01 -27.54 1.27
CA SER A 398 11.78 -26.78 0.30
C SER A 398 13.29 -26.95 0.51
N VAL A 399 14.08 -26.59 -0.50
CA VAL A 399 15.52 -26.36 -0.38
C VAL A 399 15.73 -24.88 -0.11
N GLU A 400 16.43 -24.57 0.98
CA GLU A 400 16.70 -23.20 1.42
C GLU A 400 18.16 -22.80 1.13
N PRO A 401 18.42 -21.50 0.93
CA PRO A 401 19.78 -21.00 0.73
C PRO A 401 20.56 -21.07 2.05
N ALA A 402 21.86 -21.32 1.95
CA ALA A 402 22.73 -21.42 3.12
C ALA A 402 23.00 -20.06 3.79
N PHE A 403 22.92 -18.98 3.00
CA PHE A 403 22.93 -17.60 3.47
C PHE A 403 21.58 -16.94 3.19
N ASP A 404 20.95 -16.41 4.23
CA ASP A 404 19.52 -16.07 4.25
C ASP A 404 19.23 -14.60 4.60
N VAL A 405 20.28 -13.77 4.68
CA VAL A 405 20.17 -12.32 4.90
C VAL A 405 20.08 -11.58 3.58
N GLY A 406 19.07 -10.71 3.47
CA GLY A 406 18.93 -9.77 2.35
C GLY A 406 19.49 -8.39 2.67
N PHE A 407 20.02 -7.72 1.65
CA PHE A 407 20.46 -6.33 1.71
C PHE A 407 19.83 -5.54 0.56
N GLY A 408 19.46 -4.30 0.82
CA GLY A 408 18.90 -3.41 -0.20
C GLY A 408 19.52 -2.03 -0.15
N ALA A 409 19.57 -1.38 -1.31
CA ALA A 409 19.88 0.04 -1.43
C ALA A 409 18.91 0.66 -2.43
N ARG A 410 18.36 1.83 -2.11
CA ARG A 410 17.46 2.57 -3.00
C ARG A 410 17.77 4.05 -2.95
N SER A 411 17.82 4.68 -4.11
CA SER A 411 17.87 6.12 -4.26
C SER A 411 16.62 6.58 -5.00
N THR A 412 15.98 7.65 -4.54
CA THR A 412 14.86 8.29 -5.24
C THR A 412 15.14 9.76 -5.43
N ALA A 413 14.66 10.36 -6.51
CA ALA A 413 14.71 11.81 -6.72
C ALA A 413 13.59 12.25 -7.65
N THR A 414 13.12 13.49 -7.50
CA THR A 414 12.16 14.10 -8.43
C THR A 414 12.91 15.09 -9.33
N LEU A 415 12.78 14.93 -10.65
CA LEU A 415 13.32 15.81 -11.69
C LEU A 415 12.16 16.42 -12.49
N GLY A 416 11.88 17.70 -12.28
CA GLY A 416 10.72 18.36 -12.90
C GLY A 416 9.40 17.75 -12.40
N SER A 417 8.67 17.07 -13.28
CA SER A 417 7.45 16.30 -12.96
C SER A 417 7.64 14.78 -13.06
N ALA A 418 8.89 14.32 -13.14
CA ALA A 418 9.25 12.92 -13.16
C ALA A 418 9.83 12.48 -11.82
N ASP A 419 9.29 11.40 -11.25
CA ASP A 419 9.83 10.70 -10.10
C ASP A 419 10.69 9.54 -10.60
N LEU A 420 11.95 9.49 -10.16
CA LEU A 420 12.93 8.52 -10.57
C LEU A 420 13.44 7.73 -9.36
N ALA A 421 13.70 6.45 -9.56
CA ALA A 421 14.35 5.61 -8.57
C ALA A 421 15.40 4.70 -9.20
N LEU A 422 16.47 4.44 -8.44
CA LEU A 422 17.45 3.40 -8.70
C LEU A 422 17.51 2.49 -7.47
N PHE A 423 17.64 1.19 -7.68
CA PHE A 423 17.68 0.25 -6.57
C PHE A 423 18.59 -0.95 -6.85
N TYR A 424 19.02 -1.55 -5.74
CA TYR A 424 19.75 -2.79 -5.69
C TYR A 424 19.20 -3.65 -4.55
N TYR A 425 19.06 -4.94 -4.80
CA TYR A 425 18.77 -5.96 -3.79
C TYR A 425 19.76 -7.10 -3.94
N GLY A 426 20.29 -7.62 -2.84
CA GLY A 426 21.12 -8.82 -2.83
C GLY A 426 20.67 -9.76 -1.72
N GLY A 427 20.34 -11.00 -2.05
CA GLY A 427 19.75 -11.92 -1.09
C GLY A 427 19.06 -13.15 -1.69
N PRO A 428 18.33 -13.90 -0.86
CA PRO A 428 17.52 -15.01 -1.33
C PRO A 428 16.33 -14.53 -2.16
N SER A 429 16.05 -15.21 -3.28
CA SER A 429 14.84 -14.98 -4.07
C SER A 429 13.59 -15.16 -3.21
N ARG A 430 12.61 -14.26 -3.32
CA ARG A 430 11.30 -14.39 -2.64
C ARG A 430 10.43 -15.47 -3.28
N LEU A 431 10.54 -15.63 -4.59
CA LEU A 431 9.83 -16.67 -5.34
C LEU A 431 10.77 -17.87 -5.58
N PRO A 432 10.38 -19.11 -5.21
CA PRO A 432 11.21 -20.28 -5.46
C PRO A 432 11.14 -20.73 -6.93
N SER A 433 12.20 -21.42 -7.37
CA SER A 433 12.15 -22.30 -8.55
C SER A 433 11.62 -23.68 -8.15
N PHE A 434 11.33 -24.55 -9.12
CA PHE A 434 10.84 -25.90 -8.85
C PHE A 434 11.72 -26.95 -9.52
N ALA A 435 12.00 -28.03 -8.80
CA ALA A 435 12.69 -29.20 -9.34
C ALA A 435 12.11 -30.50 -8.78
N MET A 436 12.11 -31.53 -9.62
CA MET A 436 11.85 -32.90 -9.16
C MET A 436 13.01 -33.35 -8.28
N ASP A 437 12.71 -33.87 -7.08
CA ASP A 437 13.72 -34.43 -6.19
C ASP A 437 14.08 -35.86 -6.63
N PRO A 438 15.28 -36.10 -7.20
CA PRO A 438 15.66 -37.41 -7.69
C PRO A 438 15.92 -38.43 -6.57
N THR A 439 15.92 -38.00 -5.31
CA THR A 439 16.15 -38.86 -4.14
C THR A 439 14.86 -39.34 -3.49
N SER A 440 13.70 -38.84 -3.93
CA SER A 440 12.41 -39.26 -3.40
C SER A 440 11.95 -40.56 -4.05
N LEU A 441 11.42 -41.49 -3.25
CA LEU A 441 10.90 -42.78 -3.72
C LEU A 441 9.66 -42.63 -4.62
N ALA A 442 8.93 -41.53 -4.47
CA ALA A 442 7.85 -41.11 -5.36
C ALA A 442 8.24 -39.80 -6.05
N PRO A 443 7.74 -39.52 -7.27
CA PRO A 443 7.93 -38.21 -7.91
C PRO A 443 7.61 -37.10 -6.91
N ARG A 444 8.54 -36.17 -6.67
CA ARG A 444 8.30 -35.08 -5.73
C ARG A 444 8.77 -33.75 -6.27
N LEU A 445 7.85 -32.85 -6.56
CA LEU A 445 8.18 -31.48 -6.92
C LEU A 445 8.56 -30.73 -5.65
N THR A 446 9.73 -30.10 -5.66
CA THR A 446 10.31 -29.43 -4.49
C THR A 446 10.61 -27.97 -4.83
N PRO A 447 10.11 -27.00 -4.05
CA PRO A 447 10.53 -25.60 -4.15
C PRO A 447 12.01 -25.45 -3.78
N VAL A 448 12.76 -24.74 -4.62
CA VAL A 448 14.19 -24.48 -4.48
C VAL A 448 14.42 -22.97 -4.47
N TYR A 449 14.80 -22.45 -3.31
CA TYR A 449 15.20 -21.06 -3.13
C TYR A 449 16.68 -20.90 -3.44
N TYR A 450 17.02 -19.82 -4.15
CA TYR A 450 18.36 -19.55 -4.63
C TYR A 450 18.70 -18.06 -4.43
N ARG A 451 19.98 -17.71 -4.54
CA ARG A 451 20.42 -16.32 -4.46
C ARG A 451 20.10 -15.57 -5.75
N ALA A 452 19.45 -14.42 -5.61
CA ALA A 452 19.06 -13.56 -6.71
C ALA A 452 19.40 -12.10 -6.35
N ASP A 453 20.52 -11.61 -6.89
CA ASP A 453 20.94 -10.23 -6.71
C ASP A 453 20.39 -9.42 -7.88
N SER A 454 19.65 -8.34 -7.63
CA SER A 454 18.94 -7.56 -8.64
C SER A 454 19.33 -6.10 -8.60
N VAL A 455 19.45 -5.48 -9.78
CA VAL A 455 19.67 -4.04 -9.96
C VAL A 455 18.63 -3.51 -10.92
N GLY A 456 18.12 -2.32 -10.68
CA GLY A 456 17.08 -1.77 -11.53
C GLY A 456 16.81 -0.30 -11.29
N GLY A 457 15.82 0.19 -12.02
CA GLY A 457 15.32 1.55 -11.88
C GLY A 457 13.87 1.65 -12.32
N SER A 458 13.20 2.65 -11.79
CA SER A 458 11.82 2.98 -12.13
C SER A 458 11.65 4.47 -12.34
N ALA A 459 10.68 4.83 -13.17
CA ALA A 459 10.35 6.20 -13.51
C ALA A 459 8.83 6.35 -13.63
N GLN A 460 8.30 7.44 -13.09
CA GLN A 460 6.92 7.86 -13.28
C GLN A 460 6.90 9.34 -13.66
N TRP A 461 6.28 9.68 -14.78
CA TRP A 461 6.28 11.05 -15.31
C TRP A 461 4.86 11.53 -15.58
N ALA A 462 4.42 12.50 -14.78
CA ALA A 462 3.15 13.19 -15.00
C ALA A 462 3.28 14.28 -16.08
N LEU A 463 2.49 14.14 -17.14
CA LEU A 463 2.41 15.01 -18.32
C LEU A 463 0.95 15.45 -18.54
N GLY A 464 0.45 16.33 -17.67
CA GLY A 464 -0.94 16.76 -17.68
C GLY A 464 -1.89 15.62 -17.27
N PRO A 465 -2.84 15.21 -18.12
CA PRO A 465 -3.75 14.09 -17.80
C PRO A 465 -3.12 12.70 -18.01
N TRP A 466 -1.89 12.66 -18.54
CA TRP A 466 -1.16 11.42 -18.81
C TRP A 466 -0.11 11.17 -17.74
N VAL A 467 0.08 9.92 -17.38
CA VAL A 467 1.20 9.47 -16.55
C VAL A 467 1.94 8.37 -17.28
N LEU A 468 3.19 8.61 -17.66
CA LEU A 468 4.06 7.57 -18.20
C LEU A 468 4.76 6.86 -17.06
N LYS A 469 4.83 5.53 -17.12
CA LYS A 469 5.45 4.68 -16.11
C LYS A 469 6.44 3.73 -16.78
N GLY A 470 7.53 3.44 -16.11
CA GLY A 470 8.53 2.51 -16.61
C GLY A 470 9.35 1.90 -15.50
N GLU A 471 9.73 0.65 -15.70
CA GLU A 471 10.50 -0.12 -14.75
C GLU A 471 11.42 -1.10 -15.48
N THR A 472 12.64 -1.26 -14.96
CA THR A 472 13.62 -2.21 -15.49
C THR A 472 14.35 -2.89 -14.35
N VAL A 473 14.57 -4.20 -14.47
CA VAL A 473 15.27 -5.02 -13.47
C VAL A 473 16.16 -6.02 -14.18
N TYR A 474 17.43 -6.06 -13.81
CA TYR A 474 18.34 -7.13 -14.18
C TYR A 474 18.66 -7.98 -12.95
N THR A 475 18.40 -9.29 -13.04
CA THR A 475 18.58 -10.23 -11.93
C THR A 475 19.71 -11.20 -12.23
N PHE A 476 20.73 -11.20 -11.36
CA PHE A 476 21.83 -12.14 -11.34
C PHE A 476 21.50 -13.33 -10.44
N THR A 477 21.44 -14.53 -11.00
CA THR A 477 21.09 -15.74 -10.24
C THR A 477 22.32 -16.58 -9.92
N SER A 478 22.32 -17.26 -8.78
CA SER A 478 23.41 -18.14 -8.38
C SER A 478 22.92 -19.43 -7.75
N ALA A 479 23.38 -20.55 -8.28
CA ALA A 479 23.19 -21.90 -7.75
C ALA A 479 24.38 -22.40 -6.91
N ALA A 480 25.33 -21.52 -6.57
CA ALA A 480 26.59 -21.92 -5.94
C ALA A 480 26.39 -22.62 -4.59
N GLU A 481 25.42 -22.12 -3.82
CA GLU A 481 25.10 -22.58 -2.45
C GLU A 481 24.18 -23.82 -2.43
N LEU A 482 23.68 -24.26 -3.59
CA LEU A 482 22.74 -25.37 -3.68
C LEU A 482 23.44 -26.73 -3.82
N PRO A 483 22.81 -27.82 -3.30
CA PRO A 483 23.21 -29.18 -3.61
C PRO A 483 23.26 -29.41 -5.13
N ARG A 484 24.24 -30.19 -5.61
CA ARG A 484 24.46 -30.44 -7.06
C ARG A 484 23.18 -30.82 -7.81
N ARG A 485 22.32 -31.65 -7.19
CA ARG A 485 21.06 -32.15 -7.76
C ARG A 485 20.00 -31.08 -8.05
N PHE A 486 20.08 -29.91 -7.41
CA PHE A 486 19.11 -28.81 -7.59
C PHE A 486 19.66 -27.64 -8.41
N LYS A 487 20.92 -27.69 -8.86
CA LYS A 487 21.54 -26.56 -9.57
C LYS A 487 20.89 -26.23 -10.91
N LEU A 488 20.30 -27.22 -11.57
CA LEU A 488 19.57 -27.06 -12.83
C LEU A 488 18.18 -26.39 -12.64
N ALA A 489 17.67 -26.34 -11.41
CA ALA A 489 16.41 -25.66 -11.11
C ALA A 489 16.55 -24.14 -11.18
N VAL A 490 17.77 -23.63 -10.98
CA VAL A 490 18.03 -22.19 -10.93
C VAL A 490 18.04 -21.62 -12.35
N PRO A 491 17.19 -20.63 -12.66
CA PRO A 491 17.20 -19.98 -13.95
C PRO A 491 18.52 -19.24 -14.18
N LYS A 492 18.91 -19.01 -15.42
CA LYS A 492 20.01 -18.09 -15.74
C LYS A 492 19.61 -16.65 -15.40
N SER A 493 20.60 -15.77 -15.22
CA SER A 493 20.38 -14.33 -15.11
C SER A 493 19.52 -13.81 -16.27
N TYR A 494 18.65 -12.85 -15.98
CA TYR A 494 17.63 -12.36 -16.91
C TYR A 494 17.36 -10.87 -16.71
N PHE A 495 16.76 -10.26 -17.73
CA PHE A 495 16.32 -8.87 -17.74
C PHE A 495 14.81 -8.80 -17.88
N GLN A 496 14.16 -7.96 -17.08
CA GLN A 496 12.73 -7.68 -17.12
C GLN A 496 12.50 -6.18 -17.26
N TYR A 497 11.45 -5.82 -18.00
CA TYR A 497 11.02 -4.43 -18.11
C TYR A 497 9.50 -4.35 -18.21
N VAL A 498 8.97 -3.23 -17.75
CA VAL A 498 7.57 -2.85 -17.90
C VAL A 498 7.52 -1.39 -18.33
N VAL A 499 6.70 -1.09 -19.33
CA VAL A 499 6.41 0.28 -19.76
C VAL A 499 4.91 0.46 -19.78
N GLY A 500 4.44 1.61 -19.30
CA GLY A 500 3.03 1.85 -19.12
C GLY A 500 2.63 3.30 -19.28
N VAL A 501 1.34 3.49 -19.52
CA VAL A 501 0.70 4.79 -19.57
C VAL A 501 -0.66 4.74 -18.90
N ASP A 502 -0.92 5.74 -18.06
CA ASP A 502 -2.24 6.00 -17.54
C ASP A 502 -2.80 7.29 -18.13
N ARG A 503 -4.12 7.31 -18.27
CA ARG A 503 -4.87 8.53 -18.55
C ARG A 503 -6.12 8.60 -17.70
N THR A 504 -6.30 9.72 -17.04
CA THR A 504 -7.52 10.03 -16.30
C THR A 504 -8.42 10.95 -17.12
N PHE A 505 -9.67 10.53 -17.28
CA PHE A 505 -10.76 11.29 -17.89
C PHE A 505 -11.69 11.76 -16.78
N THR A 506 -11.88 13.07 -16.67
CA THR A 506 -12.83 13.66 -15.72
C THR A 506 -14.15 13.97 -16.43
N ASP A 507 -15.21 14.12 -15.64
CA ASP A 507 -16.54 14.54 -16.09
C ASP A 507 -17.17 13.59 -17.14
N VAL A 508 -16.87 12.29 -17.04
CA VAL A 508 -17.40 11.26 -17.95
C VAL A 508 -18.81 10.89 -17.50
N LEU A 509 -19.84 11.19 -18.31
CA LEU A 509 -21.25 10.94 -17.97
C LEU A 509 -21.64 11.53 -16.59
N GLY A 510 -21.33 12.80 -16.35
CA GLY A 510 -21.62 13.49 -15.09
C GLY A 510 -20.33 13.91 -14.41
N LYS A 511 -20.20 13.63 -13.10
CA LYS A 511 -18.98 13.95 -12.33
C LYS A 511 -18.04 12.74 -12.22
N ASN A 512 -18.27 11.70 -13.00
CA ASN A 512 -17.49 10.48 -12.86
C ASN A 512 -16.07 10.69 -13.38
N GLU A 513 -15.15 9.91 -12.82
CA GLU A 513 -13.77 9.86 -13.25
C GLU A 513 -13.46 8.45 -13.75
N VAL A 514 -12.82 8.35 -14.90
CA VAL A 514 -12.37 7.09 -15.47
C VAL A 514 -10.88 7.17 -15.71
N THR A 515 -10.12 6.31 -15.04
CA THR A 515 -8.68 6.13 -15.31
C THR A 515 -8.49 4.88 -16.12
N VAL A 516 -7.82 5.00 -17.26
CA VAL A 516 -7.45 3.88 -18.14
C VAL A 516 -5.94 3.73 -18.09
N SER A 517 -5.49 2.49 -17.90
CA SER A 517 -4.09 2.10 -17.79
C SER A 517 -3.76 1.06 -18.84
N LEU A 518 -2.61 1.23 -19.50
CA LEU A 518 -2.07 0.30 -20.48
C LEU A 518 -0.61 0.03 -20.12
N GLU A 519 -0.27 -1.21 -19.81
CA GLU A 519 1.12 -1.61 -19.50
C GLU A 519 1.55 -2.77 -20.42
N TYR A 520 2.81 -2.78 -20.84
CA TYR A 520 3.41 -3.88 -21.56
C TYR A 520 4.64 -4.38 -20.81
N SER A 521 4.72 -5.68 -20.58
CA SER A 521 5.85 -6.34 -19.92
C SER A 521 6.65 -7.20 -20.87
N GLY A 522 7.96 -7.22 -20.67
CA GLY A 522 8.89 -8.04 -21.42
C GLY A 522 9.95 -8.68 -20.53
N GLU A 523 10.37 -9.90 -20.90
CA GLU A 523 11.52 -10.57 -20.31
C GLU A 523 12.47 -11.07 -21.41
N ASP A 524 13.75 -10.74 -21.29
CA ASP A 524 14.81 -11.33 -22.12
C ASP A 524 15.47 -12.51 -21.37
N ASN A 525 15.00 -13.73 -21.66
CA ASN A 525 15.77 -14.97 -21.42
C ASN A 525 15.22 -16.17 -22.23
N PRO A 526 15.84 -16.57 -23.35
CA PRO A 526 15.30 -17.56 -24.27
C PRO A 526 15.42 -19.03 -23.80
N ARG A 527 15.93 -19.32 -22.59
CA ARG A 527 16.19 -20.71 -22.13
C ARG A 527 15.47 -21.14 -20.85
N VAL A 528 14.54 -20.34 -20.34
CA VAL A 528 13.82 -20.67 -19.10
C VAL A 528 12.40 -21.11 -19.41
N THR A 529 12.12 -22.40 -19.20
CA THR A 529 10.76 -22.96 -19.16
C THR A 529 9.95 -22.32 -18.05
N SER A 530 8.65 -22.12 -18.21
CA SER A 530 7.84 -21.43 -17.18
C SER A 530 7.79 -22.16 -15.82
N LEU A 531 8.11 -23.47 -15.81
CA LEU A 531 8.26 -24.28 -14.60
C LEU A 531 9.45 -23.89 -13.71
N THR A 532 10.54 -23.36 -14.26
CA THR A 532 11.77 -23.11 -13.48
C THR A 532 11.74 -21.78 -12.70
N GLY A 533 10.64 -21.02 -12.74
CA GLY A 533 10.56 -19.79 -11.93
C GLY A 533 9.20 -19.18 -11.63
N LEU A 534 8.05 -19.80 -11.99
CA LEU A 534 6.71 -19.17 -11.86
C LEU A 534 6.73 -17.71 -12.34
N ARG A 535 7.21 -17.48 -13.57
CA ARG A 535 7.29 -16.14 -14.17
C ARG A 535 6.17 -16.00 -15.19
N PRO A 536 4.97 -15.54 -14.78
CA PRO A 536 3.78 -15.53 -15.61
C PRO A 536 3.88 -14.66 -16.84
N PHE A 537 4.55 -13.52 -16.71
CA PHE A 537 4.47 -12.46 -17.70
C PHE A 537 5.84 -12.27 -18.37
N LYS A 538 5.92 -12.60 -19.66
CA LYS A 538 7.12 -12.52 -20.51
C LYS A 538 6.95 -11.61 -21.71
N SER A 539 5.74 -11.49 -22.25
CA SER A 539 5.39 -10.70 -23.44
C SER A 539 3.92 -10.36 -23.36
N ASP A 540 3.53 -9.75 -22.25
CA ASP A 540 2.14 -9.64 -21.82
C ASP A 540 1.70 -8.19 -21.84
N LEU A 541 0.50 -7.98 -22.37
CA LEU A 541 -0.20 -6.71 -22.40
C LEU A 541 -1.22 -6.68 -21.26
N PHE A 542 -1.21 -5.59 -20.52
CA PHE A 542 -2.14 -5.34 -19.45
C PHE A 542 -3.00 -4.11 -19.74
N ILE A 543 -4.29 -4.24 -19.52
CA ILE A 543 -5.28 -3.17 -19.70
C ILE A 543 -6.08 -3.05 -18.41
N GLY A 544 -6.11 -1.84 -17.85
CA GLY A 544 -6.86 -1.52 -16.64
C GLY A 544 -7.83 -0.39 -16.89
N ALA A 545 -8.99 -0.45 -16.27
CA ALA A 545 -9.94 0.65 -16.21
C ALA A 545 -10.49 0.76 -14.79
N ARG A 546 -10.43 1.95 -14.21
CA ARG A 546 -11.03 2.29 -12.92
C ARG A 546 -12.04 3.40 -13.13
N TRP A 547 -13.30 3.11 -12.88
CA TRP A 547 -14.41 4.05 -12.96
C TRP A 547 -14.88 4.40 -11.55
N GLN A 548 -14.76 5.67 -11.18
CA GLN A 548 -15.28 6.24 -9.93
C GLN A 548 -16.52 7.08 -10.24
N PHE A 549 -17.68 6.70 -9.69
CA PHE A 549 -18.97 7.34 -10.01
C PHE A 549 -19.20 8.65 -9.23
N HIS A 550 -18.35 8.99 -8.27
CA HIS A 550 -18.46 10.21 -7.44
C HIS A 550 -19.87 10.46 -6.88
N ASP A 551 -20.57 9.39 -6.54
CA ASP A 551 -21.92 9.42 -5.98
C ASP A 551 -21.89 9.32 -4.45
N GLN A 552 -23.06 9.42 -3.81
CA GLN A 552 -23.15 9.31 -2.35
C GLN A 552 -22.84 7.88 -1.84
N ARG A 553 -22.98 6.87 -2.70
CA ARG A 553 -22.65 5.48 -2.36
C ARG A 553 -21.17 5.16 -2.55
N ARG A 554 -20.35 6.10 -3.04
CA ARG A 554 -18.92 5.89 -3.31
C ARG A 554 -18.71 4.65 -4.19
N THR A 555 -19.52 4.52 -5.23
CA THR A 555 -19.46 3.40 -6.15
C THR A 555 -18.20 3.46 -7.01
N GLU A 556 -17.53 2.32 -7.15
CA GLU A 556 -16.37 2.15 -8.02
C GLU A 556 -16.44 0.81 -8.76
N VAL A 557 -16.00 0.82 -10.02
CA VAL A 557 -15.77 -0.38 -10.83
C VAL A 557 -14.31 -0.40 -11.25
N ARG A 558 -13.64 -1.54 -11.07
CA ARG A 558 -12.31 -1.80 -11.59
C ARG A 558 -12.37 -3.00 -12.51
N VAL A 559 -11.77 -2.88 -13.68
CA VAL A 559 -11.59 -3.98 -14.64
C VAL A 559 -10.12 -4.05 -14.99
N PHE A 560 -9.58 -5.26 -14.98
CA PHE A 560 -8.21 -5.56 -15.32
C PHE A 560 -8.18 -6.75 -16.27
N LEU A 561 -7.40 -6.64 -17.32
CA LEU A 561 -7.15 -7.67 -18.32
C LEU A 561 -5.64 -7.84 -18.47
N ALA A 562 -5.16 -9.06 -18.28
CA ALA A 562 -3.84 -9.48 -18.72
C ALA A 562 -3.98 -10.44 -19.91
N ALA A 563 -3.24 -10.20 -20.98
CA ALA A 563 -3.21 -11.06 -22.15
C ALA A 563 -1.76 -11.30 -22.62
N ASP A 564 -1.38 -12.56 -22.83
CA ASP A 564 -0.12 -12.90 -23.48
C ASP A 564 -0.24 -12.52 -24.96
N VAL A 565 0.67 -11.71 -25.50
CA VAL A 565 0.59 -11.25 -26.90
C VAL A 565 0.96 -12.37 -27.89
N LEU A 566 1.63 -13.42 -27.42
CA LEU A 566 2.09 -14.55 -28.22
C LEU A 566 1.21 -15.80 -28.05
N LYS A 567 0.33 -15.83 -27.05
CA LYS A 567 -0.53 -16.98 -26.72
C LYS A 567 -1.98 -16.55 -26.54
N ASP A 568 -2.90 -17.49 -26.65
CA ASP A 568 -4.32 -17.22 -26.39
C ASP A 568 -4.66 -17.32 -24.89
N GLU A 569 -3.84 -16.70 -24.05
CA GLU A 569 -3.98 -16.72 -22.59
C GLU A 569 -4.48 -15.37 -22.09
N GLN A 570 -5.51 -15.40 -21.24
CA GLN A 570 -6.16 -14.20 -20.73
C GLN A 570 -6.59 -14.36 -19.28
N LEU A 571 -6.39 -13.31 -18.49
CA LEU A 571 -6.91 -13.18 -17.13
C LEU A 571 -7.73 -11.90 -17.07
N TRP A 572 -8.99 -12.02 -16.69
CA TRP A 572 -9.89 -10.90 -16.47
C TRP A 572 -10.24 -10.85 -14.99
N LEU A 573 -9.96 -9.71 -14.36
CA LEU A 573 -10.38 -9.40 -12.99
C LEU A 573 -11.33 -8.22 -13.04
N THR A 574 -12.48 -8.34 -12.39
CA THR A 574 -13.44 -7.25 -12.24
C THR A 574 -13.79 -7.12 -10.77
N GLU A 575 -13.79 -5.90 -10.26
CA GLU A 575 -14.27 -5.59 -8.93
C GLU A 575 -15.30 -4.46 -9.02
N PHE A 576 -16.45 -4.65 -8.39
CA PHE A 576 -17.44 -3.62 -8.16
C PHE A 576 -17.57 -3.43 -6.66
N ASN A 577 -17.48 -2.19 -6.20
CA ASN A 577 -17.70 -1.87 -4.80
C ASN A 577 -18.69 -0.71 -4.66
N THR A 578 -19.56 -0.78 -3.65
CA THR A 578 -20.54 0.28 -3.37
C THR A 578 -20.92 0.29 -1.90
N THR A 579 -21.16 1.47 -1.33
CA THR A 579 -21.72 1.63 0.01
C THR A 579 -23.21 1.31 -0.02
N LEU A 580 -23.63 0.37 0.83
CA LEU A 580 -25.04 0.04 1.03
C LEU A 580 -25.68 1.01 2.03
N TYR A 581 -25.07 1.15 3.22
CA TYR A 581 -25.55 2.02 4.29
C TYR A 581 -24.42 2.35 5.27
N GLY A 582 -24.26 3.63 5.62
CA GLY A 582 -23.21 4.08 6.56
C GLY A 582 -21.81 3.66 6.09
N ASN A 583 -21.18 2.75 6.83
CA ASN A 583 -19.86 2.19 6.52
C ASN A 583 -19.93 0.75 6.00
N LEU A 584 -21.13 0.22 5.73
CA LEU A 584 -21.34 -1.10 5.16
C LEU A 584 -21.26 -1.02 3.62
N LYS A 585 -20.38 -1.83 3.03
CA LYS A 585 -20.16 -1.94 1.60
C LYS A 585 -20.49 -3.33 1.07
N LEU A 586 -20.96 -3.37 -0.16
CA LEU A 586 -21.02 -4.57 -1.00
C LEU A 586 -19.79 -4.57 -1.90
N VAL A 587 -19.11 -5.71 -1.97
CA VAL A 587 -18.00 -5.97 -2.90
C VAL A 587 -18.39 -7.17 -3.75
N LEU A 588 -18.30 -7.03 -5.07
CA LEU A 588 -18.49 -8.09 -6.04
C LEU A 588 -17.20 -8.24 -6.83
N GLU A 589 -16.63 -9.43 -6.88
CA GLU A 589 -15.46 -9.74 -7.69
C GLU A 589 -15.84 -10.78 -8.74
N GLY A 590 -15.33 -10.61 -9.95
CA GLY A 590 -15.37 -11.61 -11.01
C GLY A 590 -13.94 -11.90 -11.47
N GLN A 591 -13.59 -13.17 -11.53
CA GLN A 591 -12.32 -13.63 -12.10
C GLN A 591 -12.63 -14.61 -13.23
N PHE A 592 -12.15 -14.31 -14.43
CA PHE A 592 -12.24 -15.21 -15.57
C PHE A 592 -10.84 -15.53 -16.10
N VAL A 593 -10.59 -16.82 -16.33
CA VAL A 593 -9.29 -17.33 -16.76
C VAL A 593 -9.47 -18.11 -18.05
N ASN A 594 -8.84 -17.64 -19.13
CA ASN A 594 -8.61 -18.42 -20.33
C ASN A 594 -7.15 -18.86 -20.37
N ARG A 595 -6.92 -20.17 -20.47
CA ARG A 595 -5.56 -20.76 -20.44
C ARG A 595 -4.97 -20.96 -21.83
N GLY A 596 -5.73 -20.66 -22.88
CA GLY A 596 -5.35 -20.88 -24.27
C GLY A 596 -5.16 -22.34 -24.65
N GLU A 597 -5.09 -22.60 -25.96
CA GLU A 597 -4.59 -23.87 -26.47
C GLU A 597 -3.06 -23.82 -26.56
N SER A 598 -2.38 -24.47 -25.62
CA SER A 598 -0.92 -24.54 -25.64
C SER A 598 -0.42 -25.46 -26.76
N LYS A 599 -0.02 -24.85 -27.89
CA LYS A 599 0.63 -25.57 -29.00
C LYS A 599 2.07 -25.98 -28.60
N PRO A 600 2.51 -27.21 -28.86
CA PRO A 600 3.91 -27.61 -28.61
C PRO A 600 4.89 -26.69 -29.37
N PRO A 601 6.06 -26.33 -28.80
CA PRO A 601 6.70 -26.89 -27.59
C PRO A 601 6.35 -26.17 -26.27
N ASP A 602 5.58 -25.07 -26.30
CA ASP A 602 5.31 -24.20 -25.14
C ASP A 602 4.16 -24.69 -24.24
N ARG A 603 4.03 -26.02 -24.09
CA ARG A 603 3.02 -26.71 -23.25
C ARG A 603 3.03 -26.33 -21.76
N LEU A 604 3.94 -25.47 -21.35
CA LEU A 604 4.13 -25.04 -19.98
C LEU A 604 4.15 -23.52 -19.97
N SER A 605 3.05 -22.88 -20.35
CA SER A 605 2.81 -21.50 -19.93
C SER A 605 2.45 -21.46 -18.45
N VAL A 606 2.58 -20.30 -17.82
CA VAL A 606 2.20 -20.18 -16.41
C VAL A 606 0.71 -20.39 -16.27
N PHE A 607 -0.15 -19.79 -17.10
CA PHE A 607 -1.59 -20.06 -17.05
C PHE A 607 -1.96 -21.52 -17.37
N GLY A 608 -1.16 -22.22 -18.18
CA GLY A 608 -1.31 -23.66 -18.43
C GLY A 608 -0.89 -24.56 -17.25
N ILE A 609 0.00 -24.07 -16.37
CA ILE A 609 0.35 -24.73 -15.10
C ILE A 609 -0.79 -24.61 -14.08
N PHE A 610 -1.64 -23.58 -14.22
CA PHE A 610 -2.77 -23.36 -13.33
C PHE A 610 -4.06 -24.00 -13.86
N PRO A 611 -4.91 -24.49 -12.95
CA PRO A 611 -6.28 -24.83 -13.31
C PRO A 611 -7.07 -23.58 -13.69
N ASN A 612 -8.09 -23.76 -14.52
CA ASN A 612 -9.09 -22.73 -14.74
C ASN A 612 -9.86 -22.51 -13.43
N ASN A 613 -9.56 -21.40 -12.75
CA ASN A 613 -10.16 -20.99 -11.50
C ASN A 613 -11.10 -19.80 -11.70
N THR A 614 -11.87 -19.82 -12.80
CA THR A 614 -12.93 -18.84 -13.04
C THR A 614 -13.93 -18.88 -11.89
N ASN A 615 -14.20 -17.73 -11.28
CA ASN A 615 -15.03 -17.61 -10.09
C ASN A 615 -15.69 -16.24 -9.97
N ILE A 616 -16.68 -16.19 -9.10
CA ILE A 616 -17.33 -14.97 -8.65
C ILE A 616 -17.25 -14.95 -7.12
N ARG A 617 -16.97 -13.79 -6.53
CA ARG A 617 -17.02 -13.57 -5.09
C ARG A 617 -17.99 -12.45 -4.77
N VAL A 618 -18.78 -12.66 -3.74
CA VAL A 618 -19.65 -11.65 -3.14
C VAL A 618 -19.20 -11.47 -1.70
N ALA A 619 -18.96 -10.24 -1.29
CA ALA A 619 -18.55 -9.93 0.07
C ALA A 619 -19.27 -8.70 0.63
N VAL A 620 -19.46 -8.72 1.94
CA VAL A 620 -19.96 -7.58 2.71
C VAL A 620 -18.84 -7.10 3.62
N ARG A 621 -18.49 -5.82 3.50
CA ARG A 621 -17.40 -5.18 4.23
C ARG A 621 -17.95 -4.08 5.13
N TYR A 622 -17.56 -4.09 6.41
CA TYR A 622 -17.83 -3.00 7.33
C TYR A 622 -16.53 -2.26 7.65
N GLU A 623 -16.48 -0.96 7.37
CA GLU A 623 -15.33 -0.10 7.65
C GLU A 623 -15.53 0.68 8.96
N PHE A 624 -14.47 0.87 9.75
CA PHE A 624 -14.52 1.60 11.02
C PHE A 624 -13.34 2.54 11.22
#